data_AF-A0A958BL44-F1
#
_entry.id   AF-A0A958BL44-F1
#
_cell.length_a   1.000
_cell.length_b   1.000
_cell.length_c   1.000
_cell.angle_alpha   90.00
_cell.angle_beta   90.00
_cell.angle_gamma   90.00
#
_symmetry.space_group_name_H-M   'P 1'
#
loop_
_entity.id
_entity.type
_entity.pdbx_description
1 polymer ?
#
loop_
_entity_poly.entity_id
_entity_poly.type
_entity_poly.pdbx_seq_one_letter_code
_entity_poly.pdbx_strand_id
1 'polypeptide(L)'
;IGVVYKPANSGHIFAETQEAARKLGLEIVGAKIDLKQDIPRATRGLRGNIDLLWMVRDPILLEPDALRELLKFSLIEKLPLLTFSATVVRAGAMMAVTPEEHGMGRQAARIGKQILAGKRPGQIPVQGPTDHRIALNLATAKRIGRLEDLAINVLIFAAENKQSIEVFR
;
A
#
# COMPACT_ATOMS: atom_id res chain seq x y z
N ILE A 1 9.10 -9.98 2.40
CA ILE A 1 8.21 -8.79 2.57
C ILE A 1 7.62 -8.82 3.97
N GLY A 2 7.81 -7.78 4.78
CA GLY A 2 7.21 -7.69 6.11
C GLY A 2 5.82 -7.08 6.09
N VAL A 3 4.89 -7.63 6.87
CA VAL A 3 3.54 -7.07 7.04
C VAL A 3 3.17 -7.05 8.52
N VAL A 4 2.96 -5.86 9.07
CA VAL A 4 2.37 -5.69 10.40
C VAL A 4 0.85 -5.65 10.24
N TYR A 5 0.11 -6.42 11.03
CA TYR A 5 -1.35 -6.51 10.86
C TYR A 5 -2.05 -6.96 12.15
N LYS A 6 -3.29 -6.49 12.34
CA LYS A 6 -4.18 -7.01 13.39
C LYS A 6 -5.08 -8.09 12.80
N PRO A 7 -4.99 -9.36 13.24
CA PRO A 7 -5.76 -10.46 12.66
C PRO A 7 -7.28 -10.19 12.61
N ALA A 8 -7.83 -9.54 13.64
CA ALA A 8 -9.25 -9.20 13.71
C ALA A 8 -9.70 -8.16 12.67
N ASN A 9 -8.80 -7.31 12.19
CA ASN A 9 -9.12 -6.24 11.22
C ASN A 9 -8.76 -6.65 9.79
N SER A 10 -7.56 -7.22 9.61
CA SER A 10 -6.89 -7.37 8.32
C SER A 10 -6.34 -8.78 8.09
N GLY A 11 -6.76 -9.78 8.89
CA GLY A 11 -6.32 -11.17 8.74
C GLY A 11 -6.68 -11.78 7.38
N HIS A 12 -7.83 -11.43 6.82
CA HIS A 12 -8.23 -11.85 5.47
C HIS A 12 -7.31 -11.26 4.38
N ILE A 13 -7.01 -9.96 4.47
CA ILE A 13 -6.07 -9.27 3.56
C ILE A 13 -4.68 -9.90 3.64
N PHE A 14 -4.24 -10.23 4.85
CA PHE A 14 -2.95 -10.91 5.06
C PHE A 14 -2.93 -12.29 4.39
N ALA A 15 -3.97 -13.10 4.57
CA ALA A 15 -4.07 -14.42 3.94
C ALA A 15 -4.05 -14.33 2.39
N GLU A 16 -4.86 -13.43 1.81
CA GLU A 16 -4.87 -13.17 0.36
C GLU A 16 -3.49 -12.70 -0.14
N THR A 17 -2.83 -11.84 0.63
CA THR A 17 -1.48 -11.34 0.34
C THR A 17 -0.46 -12.48 0.34
N GLN A 18 -0.51 -13.40 1.31
CA GLN A 18 0.36 -14.57 1.35
C GLN A 18 0.17 -15.48 0.12
N GLU A 19 -1.08 -15.72 -0.27
CA GLU A 19 -1.38 -16.53 -1.44
C GLU A 19 -0.89 -15.90 -2.74
N ALA A 20 -1.09 -14.59 -2.91
CA ALA A 20 -0.63 -13.84 -4.07
C ALA A 20 0.91 -13.82 -4.14
N ALA A 21 1.57 -13.55 -3.01
CA ALA A 21 3.03 -13.53 -2.92
C ALA A 21 3.65 -14.89 -3.29
N ARG A 22 3.07 -15.99 -2.80
CA ARG A 22 3.54 -17.35 -3.12
C ARG A 22 3.50 -17.63 -4.63
N LYS A 23 2.46 -17.17 -5.34
CA LYS A 23 2.36 -17.32 -6.81
C LYS A 23 3.45 -16.54 -7.56
N LEU A 24 4.00 -15.50 -6.94
CA LEU A 24 5.06 -14.66 -7.48
C LEU A 24 6.46 -15.05 -6.97
N GLY A 25 6.58 -16.15 -6.20
CA GLY A 25 7.85 -16.55 -5.59
C GLY A 25 8.33 -15.61 -4.48
N LEU A 26 7.43 -14.82 -3.90
CA LEU A 26 7.71 -13.88 -2.81
C LEU A 26 7.28 -14.46 -1.47
N GLU A 27 8.03 -14.12 -0.42
CA GLU A 27 7.70 -14.51 0.95
C GLU A 27 7.12 -13.34 1.75
N ILE A 28 6.05 -13.61 2.49
CA ILE A 28 5.45 -12.68 3.44
C ILE A 28 5.80 -13.11 4.87
N VAL A 29 6.47 -12.23 5.59
CA VAL A 29 6.76 -12.36 7.02
C VAL A 29 5.75 -11.51 7.78
N GLY A 30 4.78 -12.19 8.40
CA GLY A 30 3.71 -11.53 9.16
C GLY A 30 4.12 -11.22 10.61
N ALA A 31 3.90 -9.99 11.04
CA ALA A 31 4.03 -9.58 12.43
C ALA A 31 2.66 -9.18 12.99
N LYS A 32 2.07 -10.10 13.76
CA LYS A 32 0.74 -9.90 14.36
C LYS A 32 0.80 -8.89 15.51
N ILE A 33 -0.21 -8.04 15.58
CA ILE A 33 -0.44 -7.11 16.70
C ILE A 33 -1.89 -7.21 17.17
N ASP A 34 -2.12 -6.98 18.46
CA ASP A 34 -3.48 -6.82 19.00
C ASP A 34 -3.77 -5.36 19.35
N LEU A 35 -2.73 -4.63 19.76
CA LEU A 35 -2.79 -3.23 20.14
C LEU A 35 -1.66 -2.43 19.45
N LYS A 36 -1.79 -1.11 19.37
CA LYS A 36 -0.78 -0.25 18.74
C LYS A 36 0.56 -0.29 19.47
N GLN A 37 0.51 -0.54 20.78
CA GLN A 37 1.67 -0.69 21.65
C GLN A 37 2.54 -1.90 21.28
N ASP A 38 2.00 -2.86 20.52
CA ASP A 38 2.74 -4.03 20.07
C ASP A 38 3.65 -3.72 18.86
N ILE A 39 3.37 -2.63 18.12
CA ILE A 39 4.06 -2.28 16.88
C ILE A 39 5.59 -2.25 17.05
N PRO A 40 6.17 -1.59 18.06
CA PRO A 40 7.63 -1.57 18.23
C PRO A 40 8.25 -2.96 18.45
N ARG A 41 7.53 -3.87 19.11
CA ARG A 41 7.99 -5.26 19.30
C ARG A 41 7.83 -6.06 18.00
N ALA A 42 6.70 -5.90 17.32
CA ALA A 42 6.36 -6.57 16.07
C ALA A 42 7.36 -6.21 14.95
N THR A 43 7.64 -4.92 14.75
CA THR A 43 8.60 -4.46 13.73
C THR A 43 10.02 -4.92 14.03
N ARG A 44 10.44 -4.96 15.30
CA ARG A 44 11.75 -5.50 15.69
C ARG A 44 11.94 -6.95 15.27
N GLY A 45 10.88 -7.77 15.33
CA GLY A 45 10.91 -9.16 14.86
C GLY A 45 11.11 -9.30 13.34
N LEU A 46 10.78 -8.26 12.57
CA LEU A 46 10.98 -8.24 11.12
C LEU A 46 12.40 -7.83 10.72
N ARG A 47 13.16 -7.21 11.63
CA ARG A 47 14.49 -6.67 11.35
C ARG A 47 15.42 -7.76 10.82
N GLY A 48 16.08 -7.48 9.70
CA GLY A 48 17.03 -8.40 9.05
C GLY A 48 16.39 -9.57 8.30
N ASN A 49 15.06 -9.72 8.37
CA ASN A 49 14.32 -10.83 7.76
C ASN A 49 13.44 -10.39 6.57
N ILE A 50 13.48 -9.10 6.20
CA ILE A 50 12.62 -8.54 5.16
C ILE A 50 13.39 -7.55 4.28
N ASP A 51 13.04 -7.50 3.00
CA ASP A 51 13.62 -6.54 2.04
C ASP A 51 12.82 -5.23 1.93
N LEU A 52 11.54 -5.29 2.30
CA LEU A 52 10.61 -4.16 2.32
C LEU A 52 9.51 -4.38 3.35
N LEU A 53 8.94 -3.27 3.81
CA LEU A 53 7.76 -3.25 4.68
C LEU A 53 6.53 -2.87 3.86
N TRP A 54 5.46 -3.66 3.96
CA TRP A 54 4.18 -3.34 3.33
C TRP A 54 3.12 -3.09 4.40
N MET A 55 2.63 -1.85 4.42
CA MET A 55 1.49 -1.45 5.23
C MET A 55 0.19 -1.78 4.48
N VAL A 56 -0.51 -2.81 4.98
CA VAL A 56 -1.88 -3.13 4.54
C VAL A 56 -2.89 -2.17 5.19
N ARG A 57 -4.10 -2.11 4.64
CA ARG A 57 -5.19 -1.32 5.21
C ARG A 57 -5.65 -1.93 6.52
N ASP A 58 -5.21 -1.34 7.61
CA ASP A 58 -5.63 -1.69 8.97
C ASP A 58 -5.81 -0.40 9.79
N PRO A 59 -7.01 -0.16 10.38
CA PRO A 59 -7.29 1.07 11.13
C PRO A 59 -6.26 1.39 12.21
N ILE A 60 -5.72 0.38 12.89
CA ILE A 60 -4.75 0.60 13.99
C ILE A 60 -3.42 1.17 13.48
N LEU A 61 -3.03 0.84 12.25
CA LEU A 61 -1.79 1.32 11.64
C LEU A 61 -1.95 2.74 11.06
N LEU A 62 -3.18 3.20 10.85
CA LEU A 62 -3.49 4.55 10.40
C LEU A 62 -3.52 5.57 11.54
N GLU A 63 -3.54 5.11 12.80
CA GLU A 63 -3.42 6.02 13.94
C GLU A 63 -2.08 6.79 13.88
N PRO A 64 -2.07 8.11 14.16
CA PRO A 64 -0.88 8.94 13.96
C PRO A 64 0.41 8.42 14.60
N ASP A 65 0.32 7.88 15.83
CA ASP A 65 1.47 7.35 16.55
C ASP A 65 1.95 6.02 15.98
N ALA A 66 1.03 5.13 15.61
CA ALA A 66 1.34 3.86 14.97
C ALA A 66 2.01 4.07 13.61
N LEU A 67 1.47 4.97 12.80
CA LEU A 67 2.03 5.33 11.50
C LEU A 67 3.44 5.91 11.67
N ARG A 68 3.64 6.79 12.66
CA ARG A 68 4.96 7.39 12.93
C ARG A 68 6.00 6.32 13.29
N GLU A 69 5.63 5.33 14.10
CA GLU A 69 6.53 4.21 14.45
C GLU A 69 6.89 3.35 13.24
N LEU A 70 5.94 3.03 12.36
CA LEU A 70 6.21 2.29 11.13
C LEU A 70 7.15 3.05 10.18
N LEU A 71 6.89 4.36 9.98
CA LEU A 71 7.74 5.23 9.17
C LEU A 71 9.15 5.32 9.74
N LYS A 72 9.27 5.52 11.06
CA LYS A 72 10.55 5.58 11.75
C LYS A 72 11.32 4.28 11.60
N PHE A 73 10.68 3.13 11.79
CA PHE A 73 11.30 1.82 11.61
C PHE A 73 11.81 1.63 10.17
N SER A 74 10.97 1.93 9.17
CA SER A 74 11.34 1.84 7.75
C SER A 74 12.56 2.71 7.43
N LEU A 75 12.62 3.94 7.96
CA LEU A 75 13.75 4.83 7.74
C LEU A 75 15.04 4.36 8.43
N ILE A 76 14.94 3.87 9.68
CA ILE A 76 16.10 3.39 10.45
C ILE A 76 16.70 2.15 9.80
N GLU A 77 15.85 1.19 9.40
CA GLU A 77 16.29 -0.06 8.77
C GLU A 77 16.54 0.08 7.27
N LYS A 78 16.38 1.30 6.71
CA LYS A 78 16.53 1.60 5.28
C LYS A 78 15.67 0.69 4.38
N LEU A 79 14.47 0.38 4.83
CA LEU A 79 13.50 -0.46 4.12
C LEU A 79 12.51 0.41 3.35
N PRO A 80 12.20 0.11 2.08
CA PRO A 80 11.05 0.68 1.40
C PRO A 80 9.77 0.40 2.19
N LEU A 81 9.01 1.45 2.51
CA LEU A 81 7.65 1.31 3.01
C LEU A 81 6.66 1.48 1.86
N LEU A 82 5.99 0.40 1.50
CA LEU A 82 4.88 0.36 0.55
C LEU A 82 3.58 0.52 1.31
N THR A 83 2.64 1.30 0.78
CA THR A 83 1.34 1.57 1.40
C THR A 83 0.24 1.63 0.34
N PHE A 84 -1.00 1.92 0.77
CA PHE A 84 -2.19 2.05 -0.06
C PHE A 84 -2.68 3.50 -0.18
N SER A 85 -1.96 4.46 0.40
CA SER A 85 -2.40 5.86 0.52
C SER A 85 -1.31 6.84 0.11
N ALA A 86 -1.60 7.68 -0.87
CA ALA A 86 -0.71 8.78 -1.27
C ALA A 86 -0.45 9.77 -0.11
N THR A 87 -1.40 9.94 0.80
CA THR A 87 -1.22 10.75 2.02
C THR A 87 -0.12 10.20 2.92
N VAL A 88 -0.03 8.86 3.03
CA VAL A 88 1.02 8.21 3.81
C VAL A 88 2.38 8.28 3.11
N VAL A 89 2.39 8.24 1.77
CA VAL A 89 3.61 8.51 0.97
C VAL A 89 4.11 9.93 1.19
N ARG A 90 3.21 10.92 1.18
CA ARG A 90 3.54 12.32 1.52
C ARG A 90 4.07 12.46 2.94
N ALA A 91 3.59 11.65 3.88
CA ALA A 91 4.05 11.62 5.27
C ALA A 91 5.41 10.92 5.47
N GLY A 92 5.94 10.24 4.44
CA GLY A 92 7.29 9.68 4.44
C GLY A 92 7.41 8.23 4.00
N ALA A 93 6.32 7.53 3.67
CA ALA A 93 6.43 6.22 3.04
C ALA A 93 7.04 6.36 1.64
N MET A 94 7.66 5.30 1.12
CA MET A 94 8.36 5.39 -0.16
C MET A 94 7.37 5.43 -1.32
N MET A 95 6.38 4.53 -1.33
CA MET A 95 5.45 4.47 -2.45
C MET A 95 4.09 3.86 -2.10
N ALA A 96 3.11 4.15 -2.94
CA ALA A 96 1.81 3.49 -2.94
C ALA A 96 1.34 3.24 -4.36
N VAL A 97 0.61 2.14 -4.55
CA VAL A 97 -0.28 1.97 -5.70
C VAL A 97 -1.68 2.17 -5.17
N THR A 98 -2.36 3.22 -5.64
CA THR A 98 -3.69 3.60 -5.15
C THR A 98 -4.64 3.72 -6.33
N PRO A 99 -5.93 3.40 -6.16
CA PRO A 99 -6.93 3.73 -7.17
C PRO A 99 -6.88 5.21 -7.58
N GLU A 100 -7.16 5.48 -8.85
CA GLU A 100 -7.38 6.85 -9.31
C GLU A 100 -8.81 7.26 -8.90
N GLU A 101 -8.91 8.24 -7.99
CA GLU A 101 -10.15 8.62 -7.32
C GLU A 101 -11.18 9.24 -8.27
N HIS A 102 -10.75 10.02 -9.27
CA HIS A 102 -11.65 10.58 -10.28
C HIS A 102 -12.20 9.49 -11.21
N GLY A 103 -11.40 8.49 -11.55
CA GLY A 103 -11.75 7.31 -12.35
C GLY A 103 -12.79 6.47 -11.62
N MET A 104 -12.57 6.23 -10.32
CA MET A 104 -13.57 5.60 -9.45
C MET A 104 -14.86 6.43 -9.40
N GLY A 105 -14.79 7.75 -9.27
CA GLY A 105 -15.98 8.62 -9.30
C GLY A 105 -16.75 8.53 -10.62
N ARG A 106 -16.05 8.56 -11.75
CA ARG A 106 -16.64 8.35 -13.09
C ARG A 106 -17.23 6.95 -13.25
N GLN A 107 -16.60 5.93 -12.67
CA GLN A 107 -17.10 4.56 -12.65
C GLN A 107 -18.40 4.45 -11.85
N ALA A 108 -18.45 5.04 -10.65
CA ALA A 108 -19.65 5.11 -9.83
C ALA A 108 -20.79 5.86 -10.56
N ALA A 109 -20.50 6.98 -11.22
CA ALA A 109 -21.48 7.73 -12.00
C ALA A 109 -22.05 6.89 -13.17
N ARG A 110 -21.21 6.10 -13.85
CA ARG A 110 -21.66 5.15 -14.90
C ARG A 110 -22.60 4.08 -14.34
N ILE A 111 -22.29 3.52 -13.18
CA ILE A 111 -23.16 2.56 -12.48
C ILE A 111 -24.48 3.22 -12.11
N GLY A 112 -24.45 4.43 -11.54
CA GLY A 112 -25.65 5.21 -11.22
C GLY A 112 -26.53 5.46 -12.44
N LYS A 113 -25.92 5.80 -13.59
CA LYS A 113 -26.64 5.97 -14.87
C LYS A 113 -27.36 4.69 -15.31
N GLN A 114 -26.76 3.50 -15.12
CA GLN A 114 -27.43 2.23 -15.43
C GLN A 114 -28.66 1.99 -14.56
N ILE A 115 -28.56 2.34 -13.26
CA ILE A 115 -29.67 2.21 -12.31
C ILE A 115 -30.80 3.17 -12.69
N LEU A 116 -30.46 4.43 -12.99
CA LEU A 116 -31.43 5.43 -13.45
C LEU A 116 -32.10 5.03 -14.79
N ALA A 117 -31.42 4.23 -15.62
CA ALA A 117 -31.97 3.64 -16.83
C ALA A 117 -32.81 2.37 -16.60
N GLY A 118 -33.09 1.99 -15.34
CA GLY A 118 -33.98 0.89 -14.98
C GLY A 118 -33.28 -0.44 -14.68
N LYS A 119 -31.94 -0.51 -14.71
CA LYS A 119 -31.22 -1.74 -14.34
C LYS A 119 -31.27 -1.95 -12.83
N ARG A 120 -31.65 -3.14 -12.38
CA ARG A 120 -31.70 -3.47 -10.94
C ARG A 120 -30.28 -3.50 -10.35
N PRO A 121 -30.01 -2.88 -9.18
CA PRO A 121 -28.68 -2.88 -8.58
C PRO A 121 -28.09 -4.28 -8.40
N GLY A 122 -28.88 -5.27 -7.98
CA GLY A 122 -28.43 -6.67 -7.82
C GLY A 122 -28.02 -7.38 -9.12
N GLN A 123 -28.29 -6.79 -10.29
CA GLN A 123 -27.85 -7.30 -11.60
C GLN A 123 -26.58 -6.60 -12.11
N ILE A 124 -26.05 -5.62 -11.37
CA ILE A 124 -24.80 -4.95 -11.70
C ILE A 124 -23.70 -5.64 -10.89
N PRO A 125 -22.73 -6.31 -11.53
CA PRO A 125 -21.62 -6.93 -10.81
C PRO A 125 -20.84 -5.89 -10.01
N VAL A 126 -20.31 -6.30 -8.86
CA VAL A 126 -19.33 -5.50 -8.12
C VAL A 126 -18.09 -5.34 -9.00
N GLN A 127 -17.62 -4.10 -9.13
CA GLN A 127 -16.45 -3.77 -9.94
C GLN A 127 -15.35 -3.22 -9.04
N GLY A 128 -14.12 -3.70 -9.24
CA GLY A 128 -12.94 -3.04 -8.71
C GLY A 128 -12.63 -1.74 -9.46
N PRO A 129 -11.71 -0.91 -8.94
CA PRO A 129 -11.22 0.27 -9.64
C PRO A 129 -10.60 -0.11 -10.99
N THR A 130 -10.94 0.62 -12.05
CA THR A 130 -10.38 0.39 -13.39
C THR A 130 -9.02 1.02 -13.61
N ASP A 131 -8.70 2.06 -12.84
CA ASP A 131 -7.51 2.87 -13.01
C ASP A 131 -6.78 3.00 -11.68
N HIS A 132 -5.45 2.97 -11.75
CA HIS A 132 -4.56 3.15 -10.62
C HIS A 132 -3.55 4.25 -10.91
N ARG A 133 -3.02 4.83 -9.83
CA ARG A 133 -1.90 5.76 -9.86
C ARG A 133 -0.83 5.30 -8.88
N ILE A 134 0.41 5.60 -9.22
CA ILE A 134 1.56 5.41 -8.35
C ILE A 134 1.80 6.73 -7.61
N ALA A 135 1.99 6.66 -6.31
CA ALA A 135 2.52 7.75 -5.51
C ALA A 135 3.95 7.39 -5.11
N LEU A 136 4.92 8.26 -5.33
CA LEU A 136 6.35 7.99 -5.09
C LEU A 136 7.00 9.15 -4.34
N ASN A 137 7.73 8.87 -3.26
CA ASN A 137 8.50 9.86 -2.51
C ASN A 137 10.00 9.71 -2.78
N LEU A 138 10.57 10.61 -3.60
CA LEU A 138 11.98 10.57 -3.99
C LEU A 138 12.91 10.95 -2.83
N ALA A 139 12.49 11.84 -1.93
CA ALA A 139 13.30 12.16 -0.73
C ALA A 139 13.42 10.95 0.20
N THR A 140 12.33 10.23 0.44
CA THR A 140 12.38 8.97 1.20
C THR A 140 13.27 7.96 0.49
N ALA A 141 13.08 7.74 -0.82
CA ALA A 141 13.90 6.81 -1.60
C ALA A 141 15.39 7.14 -1.47
N LYS A 142 15.77 8.42 -1.60
CA LYS A 142 17.15 8.87 -1.40
C LYS A 142 17.66 8.58 0.02
N ARG A 143 16.84 8.88 1.04
CA ARG A 143 17.22 8.71 2.45
C ARG A 143 17.47 7.25 2.83
N ILE A 144 16.72 6.32 2.24
CA ILE A 144 16.92 4.87 2.46
C ILE A 144 17.92 4.24 1.48
N GLY A 145 18.53 5.02 0.59
CA GLY A 145 19.48 4.51 -0.41
C GLY A 145 18.81 3.61 -1.45
N ARG A 146 17.61 3.99 -1.89
CA ARG A 146 16.80 3.29 -2.92
C ARG A 146 16.39 4.20 -4.10
N LEU A 147 17.12 5.29 -4.30
CA LEU A 147 16.82 6.26 -5.36
C LEU A 147 17.26 5.72 -6.73
N GLU A 148 18.51 5.29 -6.84
CA GLU A 148 19.15 4.93 -8.12
C GLU A 148 18.69 3.57 -8.66
N ASP A 149 18.10 2.73 -7.82
CA ASP A 149 17.55 1.43 -8.18
C ASP A 149 16.01 1.47 -8.24
N LEU A 150 15.34 1.38 -7.11
CA LEU A 150 13.90 1.12 -7.02
C LEU A 150 13.08 2.32 -7.48
N ALA A 151 13.43 3.54 -7.06
CA ALA A 151 12.66 4.73 -7.46
C ALA A 151 12.76 5.01 -8.97
N ILE A 152 13.96 4.91 -9.56
CA ILE A 152 14.14 5.06 -11.01
C ILE A 152 13.39 3.95 -11.77
N ASN A 153 13.49 2.69 -11.33
CA ASN A 153 12.77 1.59 -11.97
C ASN A 153 11.24 1.78 -11.92
N VAL A 154 10.71 2.33 -10.82
CA VAL A 154 9.28 2.68 -10.73
C VAL A 154 8.90 3.79 -11.71
N LEU A 155 9.74 4.81 -11.88
CA LEU A 155 9.51 5.88 -12.87
C LEU A 155 9.52 5.34 -14.31
N ILE A 156 10.48 4.47 -14.64
CA ILE A 156 10.58 3.81 -15.95
C ILE A 156 9.34 2.96 -16.18
N PHE A 157 8.99 2.10 -15.22
CA PHE A 157 7.79 1.28 -15.30
C PHE A 157 6.53 2.11 -15.54
N ALA A 158 6.38 3.24 -14.83
CA ALA A 158 5.23 4.12 -15.00
C ALA A 158 5.16 4.71 -16.41
N ALA A 159 6.29 5.14 -16.97
CA ALA A 159 6.39 5.66 -18.32
C ALA A 159 6.04 4.60 -19.39
N GLU A 160 6.63 3.41 -19.28
CA GLU A 160 6.42 2.31 -20.23
C GLU A 160 4.98 1.82 -20.24
N ASN A 161 4.34 1.76 -19.06
CA ASN A 161 2.99 1.24 -18.89
C ASN A 161 1.91 2.33 -18.91
N LYS A 162 2.28 3.58 -19.24
CA LYS A 162 1.39 4.76 -19.23
C LYS A 162 0.60 4.90 -17.92
N GLN A 163 1.21 4.51 -16.81
CA GLN A 163 0.61 4.62 -15.48
C GLN A 163 0.77 6.05 -14.96
N SER A 164 -0.31 6.59 -14.39
CA SER A 164 -0.26 7.89 -13.72
C SER A 164 0.67 7.81 -12.50
N ILE A 165 1.53 8.81 -12.33
CA ILE A 165 2.46 8.88 -11.20
C ILE A 165 2.48 10.27 -10.56
N GLU A 166 2.28 10.32 -9.25
CA GLU A 166 2.43 11.52 -8.41
C GLU A 166 3.76 11.42 -7.66
N VAL A 167 4.63 12.41 -7.85
CA VAL A 167 5.97 12.42 -7.28
C VAL A 167 6.08 13.47 -6.17
N PHE A 168 6.45 13.02 -4.98
CA PHE A 168 6.81 13.85 -3.83
C PHE A 168 8.32 14.02 -3.74
N ARG A 169 8.75 15.22 -3.34
CA ARG A 169 10.14 15.64 -3.23
C ARG A 169 10.46 16.07 -1.82
#